data_AF-A0A3M1U5T3-F1
#
_entry.id   AF-A0A3M1U5T3-F1
#
_cell.length_a   1.000
_cell.length_b   1.000
_cell.length_c   1.000
_cell.angle_alpha   90.00
_cell.angle_beta   90.00
_cell.angle_gamma   90.00
#
_symmetry.space_group_name_H-M   'P 1'
#
loop_
_entity.id
_entity.type
_entity.pdbx_description
1 polymer ?
#
loop_
_entity_poly.entity_id
_entity_poly.type
_entity_poly.pdbx_seq_one_letter_code
_entity_poly.pdbx_strand_id
1 'polypeptide(L)' 'MKVIVDSNIIFSALLNTQSTIGDILLSSQDQLNFYTCGYLREEIEAHKPRIRIYSAYTCCKKGGIPQ' A
#
# COMPACT_ATOMS: atom_id res chain seq x y z
N MET A 1 12.49 8.42 -16.22
CA MET A 1 13.11 7.06 -16.23
C MET A 1 12.03 6.01 -15.99
N LYS A 2 12.16 4.78 -16.50
CA LYS A 2 11.18 3.70 -16.24
C LYS A 2 11.72 2.76 -15.17
N VAL A 3 10.93 2.50 -14.13
CA VAL A 3 11.31 1.65 -13.00
C VAL A 3 10.27 0.55 -12.84
N ILE A 4 10.74 -0.70 -12.83
CA ILE A 4 9.89 -1.87 -12.58
C ILE A 4 10.00 -2.22 -11.11
N VAL A 5 8.87 -2.37 -10.44
CA VAL A 5 8.79 -2.55 -8.99
C VAL A 5 8.06 -3.84 -8.66
N ASP A 6 8.66 -4.64 -7.79
CA ASP A 6 8.05 -5.87 -7.27
C ASP A 6 6.88 -5.60 -6.33
N SER A 7 5.95 -6.55 -6.27
CA SER A 7 4.78 -6.49 -5.39
C SER A 7 5.14 -6.28 -3.92
N ASN A 8 6.20 -6.93 -3.42
CA ASN A 8 6.66 -6.79 -2.03
C ASN A 8 7.11 -5.37 -1.68
N ILE A 9 7.71 -4.65 -2.62
CA ILE A 9 8.11 -3.25 -2.42
C ILE A 9 6.86 -2.37 -2.34
N ILE A 10 5.88 -2.60 -3.23
CA ILE A 10 4.59 -1.88 -3.19
C ILE A 10 3.87 -2.17 -1.87
N PHE A 11 3.80 -3.43 -1.43
CA PHE A 11 3.18 -3.78 -0.15
C PHE A 11 3.90 -3.12 1.03
N SER A 12 5.23 -3.08 1.03
CA SER A 12 5.99 -2.41 2.09
C SER A 12 5.66 -0.91 2.16
N ALA A 13 5.53 -0.26 1.00
CA ALA A 13 5.12 1.13 0.89
C ALA A 13 3.66 1.38 1.29
N LEU A 14 2.74 0.47 0.96
CA LEU A 14 1.33 0.55 1.37
C LEU A 14 1.14 0.34 2.87
N LEU A 15 1.96 -0.51 3.48
CA LEU A 15 1.93 -0.75 4.94
C LEU A 15 2.53 0.42 5.71
N ASN A 16 3.55 1.10 5.15
CA ASN A 16 4.14 2.30 5.73
C ASN A 16 4.39 3.37 4.66
N THR A 17 3.41 4.24 4.47
CA THR A 17 3.43 5.31 3.46
C THR A 17 4.45 6.41 3.77
N GLN A 18 4.88 6.54 5.03
CA GLN A 18 5.91 7.51 5.46
C GLN A 18 7.33 6.95 5.35
N SER A 19 7.50 5.71 4.88
CA SER A 19 8.83 5.15 4.60
C SER A 19 9.50 5.86 3.42
N THR A 20 10.83 5.84 3.36
CA THR A 20 11.58 6.40 2.22
C THR A 20 11.13 5.81 0.89
N ILE A 21 10.79 4.52 0.86
CA ILE A 21 10.27 3.85 -0.34
C ILE A 21 8.86 4.36 -0.67
N GLY A 22 7.99 4.52 0.33
CA GLY A 22 6.65 5.09 0.16
C GLY A 22 6.70 6.50 -0.38
N ASP A 23 7.56 7.35 0.18
CA ASP A 23 7.76 8.72 -0.28
C ASP A 23 8.28 8.76 -1.74
N ILE A 24 9.27 7.93 -2.07
CA ILE A 24 9.74 7.81 -3.46
C ILE A 24 8.59 7.38 -4.38
N LEU A 25 7.84 6.34 -4.03
CA LEU A 25 6.78 5.81 -4.89
C LEU A 25 5.61 6.79 -5.08
N LEU A 26 5.29 7.61 -4.08
CA LEU A 26 4.12 8.50 -4.09
C LEU A 26 4.46 9.92 -4.54
N SER A 27 5.68 10.41 -4.28
CA SER A 27 6.07 11.81 -4.49
C SER A 27 6.92 12.03 -5.76
N SER A 28 7.43 10.97 -6.40
CA SER A 28 8.36 11.10 -7.54
C SER A 28 7.72 10.92 -8.93
N GLN A 29 6.39 11.03 -9.02
CA GLN A 29 5.62 10.79 -10.25
C GLN A 29 6.09 11.65 -11.45
N ASP A 30 6.60 12.86 -11.20
CA ASP A 30 7.06 13.78 -12.24
C ASP A 30 8.43 13.38 -12.84
N GLN A 31 9.17 12.49 -12.19
CA GLN A 31 10.53 12.09 -12.60
C GLN A 31 10.65 10.59 -12.95
N LEU A 32 9.86 9.75 -12.29
CA LEU A 32 9.90 8.29 -12.40
C LEU A 32 8.54 7.74 -12.84
N ASN A 33 8.58 6.89 -13.88
CA ASN A 33 7.42 6.11 -14.29
C ASN A 33 7.55 4.70 -13.71
N PHE A 34 6.66 4.36 -12.77
CA PHE A 34 6.64 3.06 -12.11
C PHE A 34 5.74 2.07 -12.85
N TYR A 35 6.22 0.84 -13.02
CA TYR A 35 5.49 -0.27 -13.62
C TYR A 35 5.59 -1.50 -12.73
N THR A 36 4.56 -2.34 -12.78
CA THR A 36 4.50 -3.60 -12.02
C THR A 36 3.60 -4.60 -12.74
N CYS A 37 3.54 -5.82 -12.23
CA CYS A 37 2.67 -6.87 -12.77
C CYS A 37 1.20 -6.49 -12.61
N GLY A 38 0.38 -6.72 -13.65
CA GLY A 38 -1.06 -6.49 -13.57
C GLY A 38 -1.74 -7.24 -12.42
N TYR A 39 -1.21 -8.44 -12.10
CA TYR A 39 -1.65 -9.30 -11.01
C TYR A 39 -1.63 -8.62 -9.63
N LEU A 40 -0.77 -7.60 -9.45
CA LEU A 40 -0.68 -6.85 -8.20
C LEU A 40 -2.03 -6.24 -7.81
N ARG A 41 -2.87 -5.87 -8.78
CA ARG A 41 -4.20 -5.33 -8.51
C ARG A 41 -5.09 -6.36 -7.83
N GLU A 42 -5.08 -7.60 -8.31
CA GLU A 42 -5.80 -8.70 -7.67
C GLU A 42 -5.23 -9.01 -6.29
N GLU A 43 -3.90 -8.99 -6.12
CA GLU A 43 -3.26 -9.22 -4.83
C GLU A 43 -3.62 -8.14 -3.80
N ILE A 44 -3.61 -6.86 -4.18
CA ILE A 44 -3.98 -5.75 -3.29
C ILE A 44 -5.44 -5.87 -2.86
N GLU A 45 -6.37 -6.16 -3.77
CA GLU A 45 -7.79 -6.31 -3.40
C GLU A 45 -8.01 -7.52 -2.48
N ALA A 46 -7.31 -8.63 -2.70
CA ALA A 46 -7.37 -9.79 -1.81
C ALA A 46 -6.78 -9.51 -0.41
N HIS A 47 -5.73 -8.69 -0.32
CA HIS A 47 -5.02 -8.39 0.93
C HIS A 47 -5.48 -7.11 1.62
N LYS A 48 -6.35 -6.31 1.01
CA LYS A 48 -6.96 -5.08 1.53
C LYS A 48 -7.40 -5.14 3.00
N PRO A 49 -8.12 -6.18 3.47
CA PRO A 49 -8.49 -6.26 4.89
C PRO A 49 -7.28 -6.35 5.81
N ARG A 50 -6.22 -7.07 5.42
CA ARG A 50 -4.97 -7.16 6.19
C ARG A 50 -4.19 -5.86 6.14
N ILE A 51 -4.05 -5.27 4.96
CA ILE A 51 -3.37 -3.99 4.78
C ILE A 51 -4.00 -2.94 5.70
N ARG A 52 -5.33 -2.85 5.76
CA ARG A 52 -6.04 -1.89 6.65
C ARG A 52 -5.73 -2.09 8.14
N ILE A 53 -5.54 -3.33 8.58
CA ILE A 53 -5.18 -3.65 9.97
C ILE A 53 -3.74 -3.19 10.27
N TYR A 54 -2.80 -3.52 9.39
CA TYR A 54 -1.37 -3.30 9.64
C TYR A 54 -0.88 -1.89 9.31
N SER A 55 -1.53 -1.20 8.38
CA SER A 55 -1.17 0.16 7.96
C SER A 55 -1.68 1.25 8.92
N ALA A 56 -2.30 0.87 10.04
CA ALA A 56 -2.89 1.77 11.03
C ALA A 56 -3.98 2.73 10.51
N TYR A 57 -4.48 2.55 9.26
CA TYR A 57 -5.62 3.29 8.69
C TYR A 57 -6.99 2.80 9.23
N THR A 58 -7.11 2.60 10.54
CA THR A 58 -8.38 2.34 11.21
C THR A 58 -9.08 3.65 11.57
N CYS A 59 -9.85 4.19 10.63
CA CYS A 59 -10.92 5.13 10.98
C CYS A 59 -12.16 4.35 11.45
N CYS A 60 -12.44 4.47 12.76
CA CYS A 60 -13.70 4.31 13.50
C CYS A 60 -14.43 2.94 13.60
N LYS A 61 -14.90 2.70 14.84
CA LYS A 61 -15.56 1.52 15.41
C LYS A 61 -16.89 1.12 14.73
N LYS A 62 -17.17 -0.18 14.69
CA LYS A 62 -18.52 -0.74 14.87
C LYS A 62 -18.45 -2.00 15.72
N GLY A 63 -19.17 -2.01 16.84
CA GLY A 63 -19.30 -3.15 17.75
C GLY A 63 -19.30 -2.69 19.20
N GLY A 64 -20.48 -2.49 19.77
CA GLY A 64 -20.65 -2.22 21.20
C GLY A 64 -20.10 -3.37 22.03
N ILE A 65 -19.64 -3.02 23.23
CA ILE A 65 -19.37 -3.95 24.31
C ILE A 65 -20.74 -4.52 24.74
N PRO A 66 -21.00 -5.84 24.69
CA PRO A 66 -22.06 -6.40 25.52
C PRO A 66 -21.55 -6.36 26.97
N GLN A 67 -22.39 -5.82 27.85
CA GLN A 67 -22.17 -5.81 29.30
C GLN A 67 -22.09 -7.23 29.85
#